data_AF-A0A5E4R9P0-F1
#
_entry.id   AF-A0A5E4R9P0-F1
#
_cell.length_a   1.000
_cell.length_b   1.000
_cell.length_c   1.000
_cell.angle_alpha   90.00
_cell.angle_beta   90.00
_cell.angle_gamma   90.00
#
_symmetry.space_group_name_H-M   'P 1'
#
loop_
_entity.id
_entity.type
_entity.pdbx_description
1 polymer ?
#
loop_
_entity_poly.entity_id
_entity_poly.type
_entity_poly.pdbx_seq_one_letter_code
_entity_poly.pdbx_strand_id
1 'polypeptide(L)'
;MCVVYLPPPVKLESLTRFLEHTNDILDKTDQVIILGDFNLGVVGWSRNLDGGSCSASNYSSPQGIALTDFMALNNIMQMNPVSNEDGRVLDLVLTNCVTLKVSNSLNMYYK
;
A
#
# COMPACT_ATOMS: atom_id res chain seq x y z
N MET A 1 -3.77 7.62 -11.42
CA MET A 1 -2.61 6.80 -10.98
C MET A 1 -1.65 7.69 -10.22
N CYS A 2 -1.22 7.28 -9.03
CA CYS A 2 -0.28 7.99 -8.17
C CYS A 2 0.92 7.07 -7.90
N VAL A 3 2.14 7.62 -7.95
CA VAL A 3 3.36 6.88 -7.59
C VAL A 3 4.02 7.59 -6.40
N VAL A 4 4.38 6.82 -5.38
CA VAL A 4 4.93 7.35 -4.13
C VAL A 4 6.24 6.65 -3.77
N TYR A 5 7.13 7.41 -3.14
CA TYR A 5 8.29 6.88 -2.45
C TYR A 5 8.37 7.54 -1.08
N LEU A 6 8.31 6.75 0.00
CA LEU A 6 8.50 7.22 1.36
C LEU A 6 9.88 6.76 1.85
N PRO A 7 10.85 7.68 2.02
CA PRO A 7 12.20 7.28 2.42
C PRO A 7 12.23 6.76 3.87
N PRO A 8 13.03 5.71 4.16
CA PRO A 8 13.22 5.23 5.51
C PRO A 8 14.13 6.19 6.31
N PRO A 9 13.88 6.40 7.62
CA PRO A 9 12.70 5.96 8.36
C PRO A 9 11.47 6.81 8.02
N VAL A 10 10.33 6.16 7.82
CA VAL A 10 9.08 6.85 7.48
C VAL A 10 8.55 7.62 8.68
N LYS A 11 8.59 8.95 8.57
CA LYS A 11 8.03 9.87 9.55
C LYS A 11 6.52 9.90 9.44
N LEU A 12 5.83 9.90 10.59
CA LEU A 12 4.38 10.00 10.65
C LEU A 12 3.86 11.23 9.91
N GLU A 13 4.47 12.40 10.11
CA GLU A 13 4.07 13.65 9.43
C GLU A 13 4.10 13.52 7.91
N SER A 14 5.14 12.90 7.34
CA SER A 14 5.28 12.72 5.89
C SER A 14 4.22 11.77 5.35
N LEU A 15 3.93 10.68 6.08
CA LEU A 15 2.84 9.77 5.75
C LEU A 15 1.48 10.48 5.82
N THR A 16 1.17 11.13 6.94
CA THR A 16 -0.10 11.84 7.15
C THR A 16 -0.34 12.89 6.06
N ARG A 17 0.65 13.73 5.74
CA ARG A 17 0.53 14.72 4.65
C ARG A 17 0.25 14.06 3.30
N PHE A 18 0.90 12.93 3.01
CA PHE A 18 0.63 12.18 1.79
C PHE A 18 -0.80 11.62 1.76
N LEU A 19 -1.27 11.04 2.87
CA LEU A 19 -2.62 10.47 2.98
C LEU A 19 -3.70 11.55 2.87
N GLU A 20 -3.52 12.71 3.52
CA GLU A 20 -4.42 13.87 3.45
C GLU A 20 -4.56 14.38 2.01
N HIS A 21 -3.44 14.65 1.32
CA HIS A 21 -3.47 15.08 -0.08
C HIS A 21 -4.10 14.03 -1.00
N THR A 22 -3.89 12.75 -0.71
CA THR A 22 -4.51 11.67 -1.50
C THR A 22 -6.02 11.63 -1.26
N ASN A 23 -6.46 11.85 -0.02
CA ASN A 23 -7.88 11.89 0.33
C ASN A 23 -8.62 13.00 -0.44
N ASP A 24 -8.03 14.20 -0.53
CA ASP A 24 -8.58 15.33 -1.31
C ASP A 24 -8.73 15.02 -2.81
N ILE A 25 -7.89 14.10 -3.33
CA ILE A 25 -7.95 13.64 -4.72
C ILE A 25 -9.04 12.57 -4.87
N LEU A 26 -9.16 11.66 -3.90
CA LEU A 26 -10.17 10.60 -3.88
C LEU A 26 -11.59 11.14 -3.90
N ASP A 27 -11.83 12.29 -3.26
CA ASP A 27 -13.12 12.99 -3.33
C ASP A 27 -13.50 13.45 -4.74
N LYS A 28 -12.56 13.41 -5.69
CA LYS A 28 -12.72 13.91 -7.07
C LYS A 28 -12.57 12.82 -8.13
N THR A 29 -12.33 11.57 -7.74
CA THR A 29 -12.13 10.44 -8.67
C THR A 29 -12.78 9.17 -8.17
N ASP A 30 -13.45 8.44 -9.06
CA ASP A 30 -14.10 7.17 -8.69
C ASP A 30 -13.09 6.05 -8.45
N GLN A 31 -11.96 6.10 -9.15
CA GLN A 31 -10.97 5.03 -9.18
C GLN A 31 -9.57 5.56 -8.93
N VAL A 32 -8.83 4.86 -8.08
CA VAL A 32 -7.44 5.17 -7.77
C VAL A 32 -6.57 3.92 -7.87
N ILE A 33 -5.33 4.13 -8.33
CA ILE A 33 -4.24 3.17 -8.18
C ILE A 33 -3.06 3.97 -7.64
N ILE A 34 -2.58 3.58 -6.46
CA ILE A 34 -1.40 4.14 -5.79
C ILE A 34 -0.37 3.02 -5.72
N LEU A 35 0.83 3.30 -6.23
CA LEU A 35 1.92 2.35 -6.34
C LEU A 35 3.17 2.95 -5.70
N GLY A 36 3.95 2.17 -4.98
CA GLY A 36 5.21 2.71 -4.49
C GLY A 36 5.87 1.91 -3.39
N ASP A 37 7.11 2.29 -3.10
CA ASP A 37 7.84 1.81 -1.94
C ASP A 37 7.49 2.70 -0.73
N PHE A 38 6.72 2.13 0.18
CA PHE A 38 6.27 2.81 1.39
C PHE A 38 7.28 2.68 2.52
N ASN A 39 8.27 1.78 2.45
CA ASN A 39 9.21 1.49 3.55
C ASN A 39 8.55 1.30 4.94
N LEU A 40 7.27 0.91 4.99
CA LEU A 40 6.50 0.72 6.22
C LEU A 40 6.59 -0.72 6.70
N GLY A 41 7.78 -1.14 7.12
CA GLY A 41 8.03 -2.49 7.64
C GLY A 41 7.33 -2.82 8.96
N VAL A 42 6.60 -1.86 9.54
CA VAL A 42 5.81 -2.02 10.78
C VAL A 42 4.47 -2.70 10.52
N VAL A 43 3.93 -2.60 9.31
CA VAL A 43 2.67 -3.27 8.93
C VAL A 43 2.98 -4.61 8.28
N GLY A 44 2.44 -5.68 8.85
CA GLY A 44 2.46 -7.00 8.23
C GLY A 44 1.35 -7.13 7.20
N TRP A 45 1.65 -7.75 6.05
CA TRP A 45 0.68 -7.99 4.99
C TRP A 45 0.59 -9.49 4.72
N SER A 46 -0.62 -10.04 4.76
CA SER A 46 -0.88 -11.44 4.46
C SER A 46 -1.92 -11.57 3.35
N ARG A 47 -1.61 -12.38 2.34
CA ARG A 47 -2.53 -12.62 1.22
C ARG A 47 -3.80 -13.30 1.71
N ASN A 48 -4.95 -12.78 1.29
CA ASN A 48 -6.25 -13.38 1.58
C ASN A 48 -6.46 -14.65 0.75
N LEU A 49 -7.26 -15.58 1.27
CA LEU A 49 -7.54 -16.88 0.65
C LEU A 49 -8.29 -16.77 -0.69
N ASP A 50 -9.03 -15.68 -0.88
CA ASP A 50 -9.71 -15.33 -2.14
C ASP A 50 -8.73 -14.83 -3.22
N GLY A 51 -7.44 -14.68 -2.87
CA GLY A 51 -6.33 -14.49 -3.79
C GLY A 51 -6.21 -13.09 -4.41
N GLY A 52 -7.13 -12.18 -4.10
CA GLY A 52 -7.20 -10.84 -4.69
C GLY A 52 -6.43 -9.78 -3.92
N SER A 53 -6.54 -9.74 -2.60
CA SER A 53 -6.00 -8.68 -1.75
C SER A 53 -5.18 -9.21 -0.57
N CYS A 54 -4.53 -8.31 0.15
CA CYS A 54 -3.83 -8.60 1.40
C CYS A 54 -4.52 -7.91 2.57
N SER A 55 -4.55 -8.61 3.70
CA SER A 55 -4.97 -8.07 4.99
C SER A 55 -3.77 -7.50 5.75
N ALA A 56 -3.98 -6.33 6.36
CA ALA A 56 -3.01 -5.73 7.26
C ALA A 56 -3.02 -6.46 8.63
N SER A 57 -1.84 -6.54 9.25
CA SER A 57 -1.61 -7.08 10.58
C SER A 57 -0.50 -6.28 11.27
N ASN A 58 -0.37 -6.40 12.59
CA ASN A 58 0.68 -5.73 13.38
C ASN A 58 0.76 -4.19 13.19
N TYR A 59 -0.34 -3.54 12.83
CA TYR A 59 -0.37 -2.12 12.48
C TYR A 59 -0.60 -1.18 13.69
N SER A 60 -0.25 -1.60 14.91
CA SER A 60 -0.49 -0.80 16.13
C SER A 60 0.41 0.45 16.26
N SER A 61 1.40 0.59 15.40
CA SER A 61 2.21 1.81 15.30
C SER A 61 1.37 2.99 14.76
N PRO A 62 1.71 4.25 15.10
CA PRO A 62 0.99 5.42 14.58
C PRO A 62 0.92 5.45 13.04
N GLN A 63 2.01 5.07 12.36
CA GLN A 63 2.05 4.98 10.91
C GLN A 63 1.15 3.86 10.38
N GLY A 64 1.15 2.71 11.05
CA GLY A 64 0.28 1.59 10.72
C GLY A 64 -1.19 1.96 10.81
N ILE A 65 -1.59 2.55 11.95
CA ILE A 65 -2.96 3.03 12.20
C ILE A 65 -3.36 4.05 11.14
N ALA A 66 -2.54 5.07 10.90
CA ALA A 66 -2.86 6.11 9.92
C ALA A 66 -3.09 5.54 8.51
N LEU A 67 -2.24 4.61 8.07
CA LEU A 67 -2.39 3.95 6.78
C LEU A 67 -3.65 3.07 6.73
N THR A 68 -3.89 2.24 7.75
CA THR A 68 -5.04 1.33 7.76
C THR A 68 -6.37 2.06 7.89
N ASP A 69 -6.42 3.16 8.65
CA ASP A 69 -7.61 3.99 8.78
C ASP A 69 -7.93 4.68 7.45
N PHE A 70 -6.92 5.28 6.81
CA PHE A 70 -7.05 5.84 5.46
C PHE A 70 -7.59 4.80 4.48
N MET A 71 -7.07 3.57 4.52
CA MET A 71 -7.51 2.50 3.62
C MET A 71 -8.97 2.10 3.88
N ALA A 72 -9.34 1.92 5.15
CA ALA A 72 -10.69 1.53 5.54
C ALA A 72 -11.73 2.61 5.16
N LEU A 73 -11.42 3.88 5.39
CA LEU A 73 -12.32 5.00 5.08
C LEU A 73 -12.55 5.16 3.57
N ASN A 74 -11.55 4.81 2.75
CA ASN A 74 -11.58 5.02 1.31
C ASN A 74 -11.85 3.75 0.48
N ASN A 75 -12.20 2.63 1.13
CA ASN A 75 -12.37 1.32 0.49
C ASN A 75 -11.15 0.90 -0.35
N ILE A 76 -9.95 1.20 0.14
CA ILE A 76 -8.69 0.88 -0.52
C ILE A 76 -8.17 -0.47 -0.02
N MET A 77 -7.79 -1.31 -0.97
CA MET A 77 -7.20 -2.63 -0.74
C MET A 77 -5.73 -2.63 -1.14
N GLN A 78 -4.93 -3.42 -0.43
CA GLN A 78 -3.57 -3.75 -0.83
C GLN A 78 -3.61 -5.00 -1.72
N MET A 79 -2.97 -4.96 -2.89
CA MET A 79 -3.04 -6.05 -3.89
C MET A 79 -1.71 -6.77 -4.13
N ASN A 80 -0.59 -6.28 -3.61
CA ASN A 80 0.75 -6.83 -3.87
C ASN A 80 1.24 -7.73 -2.73
N PRO A 81 1.29 -9.06 -2.88
CA PRO A 81 1.77 -9.93 -1.82
C PRO A 81 3.31 -10.07 -1.79
N VAL A 82 4.04 -9.37 -2.64
CA VAL A 82 5.49 -9.57 -2.80
C VAL A 82 6.26 -9.01 -1.62
N SER A 83 6.92 -9.89 -0.87
CA SER A 83 7.82 -9.53 0.22
C SER A 83 9.27 -9.44 -0.25
N ASN A 84 10.07 -8.67 0.47
CA ASN A 84 11.53 -8.70 0.36
C ASN A 84 12.13 -9.95 1.03
N GLU A 85 13.46 -10.04 1.08
CA GLU A 85 14.21 -11.16 1.67
C GLU A 85 13.92 -11.37 3.17
N ASP A 86 13.50 -10.33 3.89
CA ASP A 86 13.12 -10.38 5.31
C ASP A 86 11.64 -10.76 5.52
N GLY A 87 10.91 -11.11 4.46
CA GLY A 87 9.48 -11.42 4.53
C GLY A 87 8.58 -10.19 4.74
N ARG A 88 9.08 -8.98 4.46
CA ARG A 88 8.32 -7.72 4.60
C ARG A 88 7.82 -7.23 3.25
N VAL A 89 6.54 -6.86 3.19
CA VAL A 89 5.95 -6.20 2.02
C VAL A 89 6.09 -4.69 2.19
N LEU A 90 7.01 -4.09 1.44
CA LEU A 90 7.33 -2.64 1.50
C LEU A 90 6.78 -1.89 0.29
N ASP A 91 6.80 -2.53 -0.87
CA ASP A 91 6.16 -2.06 -2.09
C ASP A 91 4.66 -2.36 -2.04
N LEU A 92 3.84 -1.31 -1.95
CA LEU A 92 2.39 -1.44 -1.87
C LEU A 92 1.73 -1.09 -3.20
N VAL A 93 0.70 -1.86 -3.53
CA VAL A 93 -0.26 -1.55 -4.60
C VAL A 93 -1.60 -1.33 -3.92
N LEU A 94 -1.97 -0.06 -3.75
CA LEU A 94 -3.19 0.35 -3.07
C LEU A 94 -4.24 0.81 -4.09
N THR A 95 -5.45 0.26 -4.03
CA THR A 95 -6.50 0.59 -4.99
C THR A 95 -7.90 0.32 -4.45
N ASN A 96 -8.88 1.08 -4.92
CA ASN A 96 -10.30 0.77 -4.77
C ASN A 96 -10.89 0.03 -6.00
N CYS A 97 -10.04 -0.33 -6.98
CA CYS A 97 -10.47 -1.01 -8.20
C CYS A 97 -10.55 -2.53 -7.98
N VAL A 98 -11.77 -3.04 -7.82
CA VAL A 98 -12.04 -4.48 -7.58
C VAL A 98 -11.63 -5.40 -8.74
N THR A 99 -11.45 -4.87 -9.95
CA THR A 99 -11.08 -5.64 -11.14
C THR A 99 -9.57 -5.70 -11.38
N LEU A 100 -8.76 -5.03 -10.55
CA LEU A 100 -7.31 -4.97 -10.72
C LEU A 100 -6.67 -6.33 -10.41
N LYS A 101 -5.70 -6.72 -11.24
CA LYS A 101 -4.88 -7.92 -11.04
C LYS A 101 -3.41 -7.54 -11.03
N VAL A 102 -2.70 -7.94 -9.99
CA VAL A 102 -1.24 -7.87 -9.91
C VAL A 102 -0.67 -9.22 -10.35
N SER A 103 0.31 -9.19 -11.25
CA SER A 103 0.96 -10.39 -11.76
C SER A 103 2.47 -10.18 -11.79
N ASN A 104 3.22 -11.26 -11.54
CA ASN A 104 4.67 -11.23 -11.64
C ASN A 104 5.05 -11.16 -13.13
N SER A 105 5.94 -10.25 -13.47
CA SER A 105 6.57 -10.25 -14.80
C SER A 105 7.82 -11.14 -14.77
N LEU A 106 7.99 -11.99 -15.77
CA LEU A 106 9.14 -12.90 -15.90
C LEU A 106 10.46 -12.18 -16.27
N ASN A 107 10.46 -10.86 -16.43
CA ASN A 107 11.61 -10.09 -16.90
C ASN A 107 12.48 -9.61 -15.74
N MET A 108 13.27 -10.53 -15.16
CA MET A 108 14.42 -10.17 -14.33
C MET A 108 15.58 -9.74 -15.22
N TYR A 109 15.71 -8.43 -15.48
CA TYR A 109 17.01 -7.90 -15.86
C TYR A 109 17.87 -7.82 -14.59
N TYR A 110 18.60 -8.90 -14.30
CA TYR A 110 19.76 -8.81 -13.43
C TYR A 110 20.75 -7.84 -14.06
N LYS A 111 21.06 -6.75 -13.37
CA LYS A 111 22.26 -5.94 -13.59
C LYS A 111 23.11 -6.01 -12.34
#